data_AF-A0A554QZT9-F1
#
_entry.id   AF-A0A554QZT9-F1
#
_cell.length_a   1.000
_cell.length_b   1.000
_cell.length_c   1.000
_cell.angle_alpha   90.00
_cell.angle_beta   90.00
_cell.angle_gamma   90.00
#
_symmetry.space_group_name_H-M   'P 1'
#
loop_
_entity.id
_entity.type
_entity.pdbx_description
1 polymer ?
#
loop_
_entity_poly.entity_id
_entity_poly.type
_entity_poly.pdbx_seq_one_letter_code
_entity_poly.pdbx_strand_id
1 'polypeptide(L)'
;MVNLIQIAPKNTPTFAMSRQKAAELLGISVDSVAFLLKSRYLPDLDAGRLITMANQPWVYTDGDYPVLQQGASELAPKKLIPPRKYIGESAAHSDAECVEANQGVWAGFNVDHVLAARFLPVTLRKFPVSVLQIHEVNRGDEEKVSFVATLAGRVRELGAPALNYIDPSLSAEDQAIVSTLLTSRSTSTVPGPCGKLKQPNA
;
A
#
# COMPACT_ATOMS: atom_id res chain seq x y z
N MET A 1 50.77 -0.74 -16.59
CA MET A 1 50.29 -0.46 -15.23
C MET A 1 48.79 -0.21 -15.31
N VAL A 2 47.97 -1.13 -14.82
CA VAL A 2 46.50 -1.00 -14.84
C VAL A 2 46.08 -0.38 -13.52
N ASN A 3 45.53 0.83 -13.56
CA ASN A 3 44.94 1.48 -12.40
C ASN A 3 43.64 0.76 -12.03
N LEU A 4 43.65 -0.02 -10.95
CA LEU A 4 42.43 -0.46 -10.30
C LEU A 4 41.82 0.77 -9.60
N ILE A 5 40.72 1.29 -10.15
CA ILE A 5 39.83 2.17 -9.41
C ILE A 5 39.19 1.31 -8.31
N GLN A 6 39.72 1.39 -7.10
CA GLN A 6 39.02 0.93 -5.91
C GLN A 6 37.75 1.77 -5.77
N ILE A 7 36.63 1.23 -6.22
CA ILE A 7 35.32 1.74 -5.85
C ILE A 7 35.15 1.40 -4.37
N ALA A 8 35.49 2.36 -3.50
CA ALA A 8 35.18 2.25 -2.09
C ALA A 8 33.66 2.03 -1.95
N PRO A 9 33.20 1.08 -1.11
CA PRO A 9 31.78 0.94 -0.87
C PRO A 9 31.27 2.28 -0.30
N LYS A 10 30.24 2.83 -0.93
CA LYS A 10 29.55 4.07 -0.54
C LYS A 10 28.71 3.83 0.72
N ASN A 11 29.34 3.28 1.77
CA ASN A 11 28.73 3.08 3.07
C ASN A 11 28.77 4.41 3.80
N THR A 12 27.88 5.32 3.39
CA THR A 12 27.46 6.43 4.26
C THR A 12 27.04 5.78 5.58
N PRO A 13 27.58 6.17 6.74
CA PRO A 13 27.14 5.61 8.01
C PRO A 13 25.65 5.89 8.18
N THR A 14 24.84 4.85 8.00
CA THR A 14 23.41 4.89 8.32
C THR A 14 23.34 4.75 9.84
N PHE A 15 22.76 5.75 10.50
CA PHE A 15 22.45 5.63 11.93
C PHE A 15 21.29 4.66 12.06
N ALA A 16 21.58 3.36 11.98
CA ALA A 16 20.56 2.33 12.04
C ALA A 16 19.93 2.31 13.43
N MET A 17 18.61 2.49 13.48
CA MET A 17 17.84 2.44 14.72
C MET A 17 17.54 0.99 15.11
N SER A 18 17.38 0.73 16.40
CA SER A 18 16.81 -0.55 16.85
C SER A 18 15.36 -0.67 16.42
N ARG A 19 14.85 -1.91 16.30
CA ARG A 19 13.44 -2.16 15.96
C ARG A 19 12.48 -1.53 16.98
N GLN A 20 12.85 -1.54 18.26
CA GLN A 20 12.07 -0.92 19.34
C GLN A 20 11.97 0.59 19.15
N LYS A 21 13.08 1.27 18.84
CA LYS A 21 13.07 2.71 18.63
C LYS A 21 12.35 3.10 17.33
N ALA A 22 12.49 2.30 16.28
CA ALA A 22 11.73 2.46 15.05
C ALA A 22 10.21 2.31 15.29
N ALA A 23 9.80 1.30 16.07
CA ALA A 23 8.40 1.08 16.42
C ALA A 23 7.80 2.24 17.20
N GLU A 24 8.53 2.75 18.20
CA GLU A 24 8.15 3.94 18.98
C GLU A 24 8.01 5.17 18.07
N LEU A 25 9.03 5.46 17.24
CA LEU A 25 9.04 6.61 16.33
C LEU A 25 7.89 6.56 15.32
N LEU A 26 7.63 5.39 14.74
CA LEU A 26 6.56 5.19 13.76
C LEU A 26 5.19 5.00 14.43
N GLY A 27 5.09 4.89 15.76
CA GLY A 27 3.83 4.62 16.45
C GLY A 27 3.14 3.33 15.99
N ILE A 28 3.93 2.26 15.80
CA ILE A 28 3.47 0.91 15.42
C ILE A 28 4.09 -0.15 16.35
N SER A 29 3.67 -1.40 16.27
CA SER A 29 4.30 -2.48 17.05
C SER A 29 5.66 -2.90 16.48
N VAL A 30 6.51 -3.49 17.32
CA VAL A 30 7.80 -4.07 16.88
C VAL A 30 7.58 -5.16 15.81
N ASP A 31 6.52 -5.95 15.94
CA ASP A 31 6.15 -6.95 14.93
C ASP A 31 5.74 -6.31 13.61
N SER A 32 5.13 -5.13 13.64
CA SER A 32 4.80 -4.37 12.44
C SER A 32 6.08 -3.89 11.73
N VAL A 33 7.09 -3.45 12.48
CA VAL A 33 8.41 -3.12 11.91
C VAL A 33 9.05 -4.37 11.28
N ALA A 34 9.04 -5.49 11.99
CA ALA A 34 9.55 -6.75 11.45
C ALA A 34 8.80 -7.20 10.18
N PHE A 35 7.49 -6.97 10.13
CA PHE A 35 6.66 -7.23 8.96
C PHE A 35 7.06 -6.35 7.78
N LEU A 36 7.23 -5.04 7.97
CA LEU A 36 7.64 -4.11 6.91
C LEU A 36 9.03 -4.45 6.34
N LEU A 37 9.95 -4.91 7.19
CA LEU A 37 11.25 -5.43 6.75
C LEU A 37 11.07 -6.70 5.91
N LYS A 38 10.24 -7.64 6.36
CA LYS A 38 9.98 -8.91 5.66
C LYS A 38 9.27 -8.72 4.32
N SER A 39 8.37 -7.74 4.21
CA SER A 39 7.68 -7.39 2.97
C SER A 39 8.57 -6.63 1.98
N ARG A 40 9.79 -6.25 2.41
CA ARG A 40 10.80 -5.52 1.64
C ARG A 40 10.43 -4.10 1.23
N TYR A 41 9.30 -3.58 1.71
CA TYR A 41 8.96 -2.15 1.55
C TYR A 41 9.84 -1.27 2.44
N LEU A 42 10.28 -1.79 3.59
CA LEU A 42 11.28 -1.14 4.44
C LEU A 42 12.61 -1.90 4.26
N PRO A 43 13.60 -1.36 3.52
CA PRO A 43 14.84 -2.09 3.26
C PRO A 43 15.78 -2.15 4.47
N ASP A 44 15.73 -1.13 5.33
CA ASP A 44 16.62 -0.94 6.47
C ASP A 44 15.94 -0.14 7.59
N LEU A 45 16.66 0.08 8.69
CA LEU A 45 16.23 0.93 9.80
C LEU A 45 17.02 2.23 9.84
N ASP A 46 17.37 2.80 8.69
CA ASP A 46 18.05 4.10 8.64
C ASP A 46 17.20 5.20 9.31
N ALA A 47 17.82 5.99 10.20
CA ALA A 47 17.12 7.02 10.94
C ALA A 47 16.47 8.09 10.05
N GLY A 48 17.14 8.52 8.98
CA GLY A 48 16.61 9.54 8.07
C GLY A 48 15.35 9.06 7.36
N ARG A 49 15.35 7.80 6.90
CA ARG A 49 14.18 7.14 6.32
C ARG A 49 13.03 7.05 7.31
N LEU A 50 13.30 6.58 8.53
CA LEU A 50 12.28 6.43 9.57
C LEU A 50 11.68 7.77 10.01
N ILE A 51 12.50 8.83 10.10
CA ILE A 51 12.03 10.19 10.38
C ILE A 51 11.12 10.68 9.24
N THR A 52 11.51 10.45 7.99
CA THR A 52 10.69 10.80 6.82
C THR A 52 9.32 10.12 6.89
N MET A 53 9.30 8.82 7.19
CA MET A 53 8.05 8.07 7.38
C MET A 53 7.21 8.59 8.55
N ALA A 54 7.84 8.92 9.68
CA ALA A 54 7.14 9.41 10.87
C ALA A 54 6.40 10.73 10.62
N ASN A 55 7.01 11.60 9.81
CA ASN A 55 6.50 12.93 9.47
C ASN A 55 5.46 12.95 8.34
N GLN A 56 5.14 11.80 7.74
CA GLN A 56 4.08 11.72 6.72
C GLN A 56 2.72 12.09 7.33
N PRO A 57 1.90 12.91 6.64
CA PRO A 57 0.59 13.31 7.12
C PRO A 57 -0.38 12.13 7.19
N TRP A 58 -1.36 12.17 8.08
CA TRP A 58 -2.43 11.18 8.13
C TRP A 58 -3.47 11.47 7.04
N VAL A 59 -3.90 10.47 6.27
CA VAL A 59 -4.91 10.62 5.20
C VAL A 59 -6.25 11.08 5.76
N TYR A 60 -6.66 10.52 6.91
CA TYR A 60 -7.86 10.92 7.62
C TYR A 60 -7.48 11.23 9.06
N THR A 61 -7.88 12.40 9.53
CA THR A 61 -7.58 12.91 10.88
C THR A 61 -8.77 12.80 11.82
N ASP A 62 -9.94 12.40 11.30
CA ASP A 62 -11.24 12.44 11.96
C ASP A 62 -11.78 11.07 12.44
N GLY A 63 -11.06 9.96 12.24
CA GLY A 63 -11.43 8.67 12.84
C GLY A 63 -11.06 7.40 12.05
N ASP A 64 -11.89 6.36 12.24
CA ASP A 64 -11.67 4.97 11.81
C ASP A 64 -11.51 4.80 10.29
N TYR A 65 -10.36 4.25 9.89
CA TYR A 65 -10.08 3.74 8.54
C TYR A 65 -10.69 2.34 8.41
N PRO A 66 -11.81 2.13 7.69
CA PRO A 66 -12.24 0.80 7.37
C PRO A 66 -11.31 0.28 6.29
N VAL A 67 -10.54 -0.72 6.68
CA VAL A 67 -9.95 -1.64 5.71
C VAL A 67 -11.11 -2.38 5.07
N LEU A 68 -11.18 -2.34 3.75
CA LEU A 68 -12.08 -3.20 3.00
C LEU A 68 -11.62 -4.64 3.26
N GLN A 69 -12.47 -5.41 3.93
CA GLN A 69 -12.12 -6.79 4.24
C GLN A 69 -12.08 -7.57 2.94
N GLN A 70 -10.88 -8.03 2.57
CA GLN A 70 -10.72 -9.01 1.50
C GLN A 70 -11.22 -10.35 2.01
N GLY A 71 -12.17 -10.95 1.29
CA GLY A 71 -12.66 -12.31 1.57
C GLY A 71 -11.54 -13.35 1.40
N ALA A 72 -11.71 -14.49 2.05
CA ALA A 72 -10.79 -15.62 1.92
C ALA A 72 -10.64 -16.04 0.45
N SER A 73 -9.41 -16.41 0.02
CA SER A 73 -9.12 -16.82 -1.37
C SER A 73 -9.98 -18.01 -1.84
N GLU A 74 -10.38 -18.88 -0.91
CA GLU A 74 -11.25 -20.04 -1.14
C GLU A 74 -12.68 -19.65 -1.55
N LEU A 75 -13.08 -18.41 -1.23
CA LEU A 75 -14.35 -17.80 -1.62
C LEU A 75 -14.22 -16.95 -2.88
N ALA A 76 -13.02 -16.80 -3.47
CA ALA A 76 -12.84 -16.11 -4.74
C ALA A 76 -13.66 -16.82 -5.83
N PRO A 77 -14.29 -16.08 -6.78
CA PRO A 77 -15.07 -16.68 -7.85
C PRO A 77 -14.26 -17.75 -8.57
N LYS A 78 -14.89 -18.89 -8.88
CA LYS A 78 -14.31 -19.98 -9.69
C LYS A 78 -13.84 -19.52 -11.08
N LYS A 79 -14.19 -18.29 -11.48
CA LYS A 79 -13.85 -17.60 -12.73
C LYS A 79 -12.79 -16.50 -12.60
N LEU A 80 -12.17 -16.27 -11.43
CA LEU A 80 -10.82 -15.68 -11.46
C LEU A 80 -9.94 -16.76 -12.08
N ILE A 81 -9.79 -16.69 -13.40
CA ILE A 81 -8.90 -17.53 -14.19
C ILE A 81 -7.73 -16.62 -14.56
N PRO A 82 -6.56 -16.79 -13.92
CA PRO A 82 -6.24 -17.81 -12.91
C PRO A 82 -6.72 -17.44 -11.49
N PRO A 83 -6.90 -18.44 -10.60
CA PRO A 83 -7.17 -18.19 -9.19
C PRO A 83 -6.03 -17.36 -8.60
N ARG A 84 -6.38 -16.41 -7.72
CA ARG A 84 -5.45 -15.46 -7.11
C ARG A 84 -4.23 -16.17 -6.55
N LYS A 85 -3.06 -15.92 -7.12
CA LYS A 85 -1.81 -16.60 -6.75
C LYS A 85 -1.25 -16.12 -5.41
N TYR A 86 -1.55 -14.88 -5.02
CA TYR A 86 -0.97 -14.23 -3.84
C TYR A 86 -2.03 -13.55 -2.96
N ILE A 87 -1.85 -13.64 -1.63
CA ILE A 87 -2.62 -12.87 -0.65
C ILE A 87 -1.65 -11.88 0.01
N GLY A 88 -2.00 -10.59 -0.04
CA GLY A 88 -1.24 -9.52 0.61
C GLY A 88 -0.19 -8.86 -0.29
N GLU A 89 0.46 -7.84 0.28
CA GLU A 89 1.29 -6.89 -0.44
C GLU A 89 2.78 -7.10 -0.13
N SER A 90 3.63 -7.09 -1.17
CA SER A 90 5.07 -7.30 -1.06
C SER A 90 5.81 -6.53 -2.14
N ALA A 91 6.91 -5.86 -1.80
CA ALA A 91 7.73 -5.14 -2.78
C ALA A 91 8.41 -6.08 -3.79
N ALA A 92 8.39 -7.40 -3.55
CA ALA A 92 8.88 -8.41 -4.49
C ALA A 92 7.86 -8.76 -5.59
N HIS A 93 6.57 -8.45 -5.41
CA HIS A 93 5.57 -8.66 -6.45
C HIS A 93 5.82 -7.68 -7.60
N SER A 94 5.67 -8.13 -8.85
CA SER A 94 5.49 -7.22 -9.98
C SER A 94 4.23 -6.37 -9.81
N ASP A 95 4.11 -5.31 -10.60
CA ASP A 95 2.95 -4.41 -10.52
C ASP A 95 1.64 -5.12 -10.90
N ALA A 96 1.68 -6.05 -11.86
CA ALA A 96 0.55 -6.90 -12.20
C ALA A 96 0.17 -7.85 -11.05
N GLU A 97 1.16 -8.49 -10.42
CA GLU A 97 0.93 -9.36 -9.27
C GLU A 97 0.41 -8.60 -8.06
N CYS A 98 0.79 -7.33 -7.86
CA CYS A 98 0.23 -6.44 -6.84
C CYS A 98 -1.27 -6.19 -7.08
N VAL A 99 -1.65 -5.90 -8.32
CA VAL A 99 -3.06 -5.71 -8.71
C VAL A 99 -3.86 -6.99 -8.50
N GLU A 100 -3.37 -8.13 -8.99
CA GLU A 100 -4.00 -9.44 -8.78
C GLU A 100 -4.12 -9.76 -7.28
N ALA A 101 -3.06 -9.47 -6.52
CA ALA A 101 -3.01 -9.60 -5.07
C ALA A 101 -3.86 -8.56 -4.33
N ASN A 102 -4.68 -7.74 -4.98
CA ASN A 102 -5.61 -6.86 -4.29
C ASN A 102 -7.02 -6.79 -4.91
N GLN A 103 -7.22 -7.30 -6.13
CA GLN A 103 -8.50 -7.41 -6.83
C GLN A 103 -9.42 -8.55 -6.34
N GLY A 104 -9.21 -9.07 -5.12
CA GLY A 104 -10.03 -10.15 -4.57
C GLY A 104 -11.51 -9.79 -4.38
N VAL A 105 -12.31 -10.78 -3.97
CA VAL A 105 -13.67 -10.52 -3.46
C VAL A 105 -13.54 -9.70 -2.19
N TRP A 106 -14.27 -8.59 -2.12
CA TRP A 106 -14.31 -7.77 -0.93
C TRP A 106 -15.69 -7.99 -0.26
N ALA A 107 -15.76 -7.87 1.07
CA ALA A 107 -17.02 -7.82 1.80
C ALA A 107 -17.10 -6.62 2.77
N GLY A 108 -18.32 -6.26 3.19
CA GLY A 108 -18.55 -5.29 4.27
C GLY A 108 -18.51 -3.81 3.88
N PHE A 109 -18.82 -3.44 2.64
CA PHE A 109 -18.84 -2.05 2.15
C PHE A 109 -20.01 -1.78 1.20
N ASN A 110 -20.25 -0.49 0.94
CA ASN A 110 -21.17 -0.03 -0.10
C ASN A 110 -20.42 0.10 -1.45
N VAL A 111 -20.94 -0.56 -2.48
CA VAL A 111 -20.32 -0.65 -3.81
C VAL A 111 -20.21 0.71 -4.49
N ASP A 112 -21.26 1.52 -4.42
CA ASP A 112 -21.30 2.85 -5.05
C ASP A 112 -20.28 3.79 -4.41
N HIS A 113 -20.03 3.66 -3.11
CA HIS A 113 -18.99 4.45 -2.44
C HIS A 113 -17.59 4.07 -2.90
N VAL A 114 -17.35 2.78 -3.15
CA VAL A 114 -16.06 2.32 -3.69
C VAL A 114 -15.84 2.85 -5.10
N LEU A 115 -16.86 2.80 -5.95
CA LEU A 115 -16.80 3.37 -7.31
C LEU A 115 -16.60 4.89 -7.26
N ALA A 116 -17.31 5.58 -6.37
CA ALA A 116 -17.19 7.03 -6.20
C ALA A 116 -15.81 7.46 -5.69
N ALA A 117 -15.15 6.64 -4.87
CA ALA A 117 -13.82 6.94 -4.34
C ALA A 117 -12.75 7.02 -5.44
N ARG A 118 -12.91 6.29 -6.55
CA ARG A 118 -11.99 6.17 -7.72
C ARG A 118 -10.60 5.62 -7.40
N PHE A 119 -9.97 6.04 -6.31
CA PHE A 119 -8.66 5.60 -5.86
C PHE A 119 -8.76 4.96 -4.48
N LEU A 120 -8.19 3.77 -4.34
CA LEU A 120 -8.14 3.05 -3.07
C LEU A 120 -6.69 2.79 -2.66
N PRO A 121 -6.21 3.37 -1.54
CA PRO A 121 -4.92 3.00 -1.00
C PRO A 121 -4.97 1.60 -0.38
N VAL A 122 -3.99 0.77 -0.69
CA VAL A 122 -3.69 -0.48 0.00
C VAL A 122 -2.66 -0.17 1.07
N THR A 123 -3.02 -0.44 2.33
CA THR A 123 -2.16 -0.14 3.47
C THR A 123 -1.41 -1.37 3.96
N LEU A 124 -0.23 -1.13 4.54
CA LEU A 124 0.58 -2.09 5.24
C LEU A 124 1.07 -1.45 6.54
N ARG A 125 0.53 -1.89 7.68
CA ARG A 125 0.94 -1.43 9.02
C ARG A 125 1.00 0.10 9.16
N LYS A 126 -0.10 0.79 8.79
CA LYS A 126 -0.27 2.26 8.78
C LYS A 126 0.32 3.02 7.59
N PHE A 127 0.91 2.35 6.61
CA PHE A 127 1.47 3.02 5.43
C PHE A 127 0.77 2.56 4.15
N PRO A 128 0.18 3.47 3.36
CA PRO A 128 -0.19 3.16 1.98
C PRO A 128 1.06 2.75 1.19
N VAL A 129 0.98 1.59 0.53
CA VAL A 129 2.09 1.01 -0.24
C VAL A 129 1.74 0.84 -1.71
N SER A 130 0.45 0.77 -2.04
CA SER A 130 -0.05 0.86 -3.41
C SER A 130 -1.36 1.65 -3.43
N VAL A 131 -1.70 2.21 -4.59
CA VAL A 131 -2.99 2.86 -4.85
C VAL A 131 -3.57 2.21 -6.09
N LEU A 132 -4.78 1.67 -5.95
CA LEU A 132 -5.55 1.11 -7.05
C LEU A 132 -6.49 2.18 -7.59
N GLN A 133 -6.58 2.30 -8.91
CA GLN A 133 -7.68 3.00 -9.57
C GLN A 133 -8.79 2.00 -9.85
N ILE A 134 -10.00 2.30 -9.38
CA ILE A 134 -11.18 1.46 -9.54
C ILE A 134 -12.00 1.97 -10.73
N HIS A 135 -12.36 1.06 -11.63
CA HIS A 135 -13.07 1.38 -12.87
C HIS A 135 -14.53 0.95 -12.82
N GLU A 136 -14.77 -0.31 -12.45
CA GLU A 136 -16.10 -0.89 -12.43
C GLU A 136 -16.19 -2.09 -11.49
N VAL A 137 -17.42 -2.54 -11.25
CA VAL A 137 -17.72 -3.79 -10.52
C VAL A 137 -17.73 -4.93 -11.51
N ASN A 138 -17.06 -6.02 -11.16
CA ASN A 138 -17.18 -7.26 -11.89
C ASN A 138 -18.51 -7.93 -11.55
N ARG A 139 -19.48 -7.85 -12.47
CA ARG A 139 -20.87 -8.36 -12.31
C ARG A 139 -21.01 -9.86 -12.62
N GLY A 140 -19.90 -10.59 -12.77
CA GLY A 140 -19.91 -11.99 -13.17
C GLY A 140 -20.36 -13.01 -12.10
N ASP A 141 -20.60 -12.58 -10.86
CA ASP A 141 -20.99 -13.45 -9.74
C ASP A 141 -21.98 -12.69 -8.83
N GLU A 142 -23.28 -13.00 -8.91
CA GLU A 142 -24.36 -12.24 -8.25
C GLU A 142 -24.27 -12.26 -6.72
N GLU A 143 -23.56 -13.23 -6.14
CA GLU A 143 -23.40 -13.38 -4.69
C GLU A 143 -22.15 -12.65 -4.12
N LYS A 144 -21.23 -12.17 -4.96
CA LYS A 144 -19.90 -11.69 -4.51
C LYS A 144 -19.38 -10.49 -5.30
N VAL A 145 -19.04 -9.41 -4.60
CA VAL A 145 -18.54 -8.17 -5.22
C VAL A 145 -17.01 -8.20 -5.38
N SER A 146 -16.55 -8.00 -6.62
CA SER A 146 -15.14 -7.71 -6.96
C SER A 146 -15.06 -6.52 -7.92
N PHE A 147 -13.88 -5.93 -8.06
CA PHE A 147 -13.68 -4.70 -8.84
C PHE A 147 -12.61 -4.87 -9.91
N VAL A 148 -12.86 -4.25 -11.06
CA VAL A 148 -11.85 -4.03 -12.10
C VAL A 148 -10.99 -2.85 -11.67
N ALA A 149 -9.68 -3.07 -11.57
CA ALA A 149 -8.75 -2.06 -11.09
C ALA A 149 -7.44 -2.04 -11.89
N THR A 150 -6.77 -0.90 -11.89
CA THR A 150 -5.38 -0.75 -12.37
C THR A 150 -4.49 -0.18 -11.28
N LEU A 151 -3.17 -0.31 -11.42
CA LEU A 151 -2.23 0.29 -10.49
C LEU A 151 -2.04 1.78 -10.80
N ALA A 152 -2.52 2.66 -9.93
CA ALA A 152 -2.36 4.10 -10.07
C ALA A 152 -1.00 4.57 -9.54
N GLY A 153 -0.49 3.91 -8.51
CA GLY A 153 0.84 4.18 -7.98
C GLY A 153 1.28 3.19 -6.91
N ARG A 154 2.58 3.18 -6.62
CA ARG A 154 3.19 2.22 -5.71
C ARG A 154 4.46 2.75 -5.07
N VAL A 155 4.59 2.50 -3.77
CA VAL A 155 5.84 2.72 -3.05
C VAL A 155 6.88 1.72 -3.55
N ARG A 156 8.10 2.17 -3.83
CA ARG A 156 9.22 1.24 -4.06
C ARG A 156 9.99 1.00 -2.77
N GLU A 157 10.21 2.06 -2.01
CA GLU A 157 10.76 2.00 -0.65
C GLU A 157 10.08 3.02 0.25
N LEU A 158 9.64 2.58 1.43
CA LEU A 158 9.10 3.47 2.44
C LEU A 158 10.17 4.48 2.88
N GLY A 159 9.74 5.72 3.09
CA GLY A 159 10.63 6.84 3.43
C GLY A 159 11.50 7.37 2.28
N ALA A 160 11.30 6.89 1.04
CA ALA A 160 11.98 7.41 -0.16
C ALA A 160 10.96 7.81 -1.24
N PRO A 161 10.17 8.88 -1.04
CA PRO A 161 9.04 9.22 -1.92
C PRO A 161 9.46 9.49 -3.38
N ALA A 162 10.69 9.94 -3.62
CA ALA A 162 11.24 10.13 -4.96
C ALA A 162 11.34 8.83 -5.79
N LEU A 163 11.29 7.66 -5.14
CA LEU A 163 11.31 6.37 -5.81
C LEU A 163 9.91 5.83 -6.12
N ASN A 164 8.84 6.49 -5.64
CA ASN A 164 7.49 6.02 -5.86
C ASN A 164 7.15 5.99 -7.35
N TYR A 165 6.53 4.90 -7.78
CA TYR A 165 5.90 4.83 -9.09
C TYR A 165 4.55 5.52 -9.04
N ILE A 166 4.27 6.37 -10.02
CA ILE A 166 2.97 6.98 -10.28
C ILE A 166 2.70 6.77 -11.77
N ASP A 167 1.51 6.29 -12.13
CA ASP A 167 1.15 6.03 -13.52
C ASP A 167 1.15 7.35 -14.33
N PRO A 168 2.03 7.49 -15.34
CA PRO A 168 2.16 8.72 -16.12
C PRO A 168 0.96 8.98 -17.04
N SER A 169 0.09 7.99 -17.26
CA SER A 169 -1.12 8.15 -18.08
C SER A 169 -2.27 8.86 -17.36
N LEU A 170 -2.18 8.99 -16.03
CA LEU A 170 -3.15 9.72 -15.21
C LEU A 170 -3.10 11.23 -15.49
N SER A 171 -4.22 11.90 -15.25
CA SER A 171 -4.27 13.37 -15.26
C SER A 171 -3.34 13.96 -14.18
N ALA A 172 -2.89 15.20 -14.34
CA ALA A 172 -2.03 15.85 -13.34
C ALA A 172 -2.69 15.94 -11.96
N GLU A 173 -4.01 16.14 -11.92
CA GLU A 173 -4.81 16.13 -10.69
C GLU A 173 -4.80 14.74 -10.03
N ASP A 174 -5.06 13.69 -10.81
CA ASP A 174 -5.06 12.31 -10.31
C ASP A 174 -3.66 11.89 -9.84
N GLN A 175 -2.59 12.28 -10.54
CA GLN A 175 -1.21 12.04 -10.10
C GLN A 175 -0.93 12.71 -8.75
N ALA A 176 -1.45 13.92 -8.51
CA ALA A 176 -1.31 14.60 -7.23
C ALA A 176 -2.06 13.89 -6.09
N ILE A 177 -3.27 13.38 -6.38
CA ILE A 177 -4.03 12.54 -5.43
C ILE A 177 -3.22 11.28 -5.07
N VAL A 178 -2.73 10.55 -6.07
CA VAL A 178 -1.94 9.33 -5.86
C VAL A 178 -0.66 9.63 -5.08
N SER A 179 0.06 10.69 -5.43
CA SER A 179 1.27 11.11 -4.72
C SER A 179 0.98 11.40 -3.25
N THR A 180 -0.11 12.12 -2.98
CA THR A 180 -0.57 12.41 -1.61
C THR A 180 -0.86 11.14 -0.84
N LEU A 181 -1.60 10.20 -1.44
CA LEU A 181 -1.91 8.91 -0.81
C LEU A 181 -0.65 8.09 -0.52
N LEU A 182 0.32 8.00 -1.43
CA LEU A 182 1.55 7.22 -1.21
C LEU A 182 2.54 7.88 -0.22
N THR A 183 2.36 9.17 0.08
CA THR A 183 3.22 9.92 1.00
C THR A 183 2.54 10.22 2.33
N SER A 184 1.53 9.43 2.68
CA SER A 184 0.69 9.62 3.86
C SER A 184 0.72 8.41 4.81
N ARG A 185 -0.05 8.52 5.90
CA ARG A 185 -0.25 7.48 6.92
C ARG A 185 -1.73 7.18 7.09
N SER A 186 -2.03 5.94 7.44
CA SER A 186 -3.38 5.47 7.75
C SER A 186 -3.45 5.00 9.20
N THR A 187 -4.56 5.24 9.87
CA THR A 187 -4.81 4.69 11.22
C THR A 187 -4.95 3.17 11.22
N SER A 188 -5.13 2.54 10.05
CA SER A 188 -5.22 1.09 9.90
C SER A 188 -3.92 0.37 10.26
N THR A 189 -4.01 -0.61 11.15
CA THR A 189 -2.94 -1.57 11.45
C THR A 189 -3.05 -2.88 10.65
N VAL A 190 -4.16 -3.05 9.92
CA VAL A 190 -4.49 -4.26 9.15
C VAL A 190 -4.10 -4.05 7.68
N PRO A 191 -3.39 -5.01 7.05
CA PRO A 191 -3.08 -4.93 5.63
C PRO A 191 -4.32 -4.99 4.74
N GLY A 192 -4.37 -4.17 3.69
CA GLY A 192 -5.39 -4.29 2.64
C GLY A 192 -5.87 -2.95 2.06
N PRO A 193 -6.68 -3.02 0.98
CA PRO A 193 -7.36 -1.87 0.40
C PRO A 193 -8.22 -1.19 1.46
N CYS A 194 -8.26 0.13 1.44
CA CYS A 194 -8.97 0.91 2.42
C CYS A 194 -9.92 1.88 1.75
N GLY A 195 -11.12 2.01 2.31
CA GLY A 195 -12.13 2.93 1.79
C GLY A 195 -13.28 3.13 2.78
N LYS A 196 -13.33 4.28 3.45
CA LYS A 196 -14.61 4.91 3.84
C LYS A 196 -14.67 6.27 3.17
N LEU A 197 -15.81 6.53 2.54
CA LEU A 197 -16.50 7.77 2.83
C LEU A 197 -17.54 7.46 3.91
N LYS A 198 -17.56 8.27 4.96
CA LYS A 198 -18.51 8.23 6.09
C LYS A 198 -19.91 7.87 5.55
N GLN A 199 -20.61 6.92 6.16
CA GLN A 199 -22.04 6.83 5.91
C GLN A 199 -22.66 8.17 6.35
N PRO A 200 -23.45 8.84 5.50
CA PRO A 200 -24.27 9.94 5.98
C PRO A 200 -25.37 9.30 6.85
N ASN A 201 -25.16 9.38 8.16
CA ASN A 201 -26.05 8.96 9.25
C ASN A 201 -26.24 7.44 9.40
N ALA A 202 -25.72 6.90 10.51
CA ALA A 202 -26.34 5.82 11.26
C ALA A 202 -26.85 6.42 12.58
#